data_AF-A0A392PUP1-F1
#
_entry.id   AF-A0A392PUP1-F1
#
_cell.length_a   1.000
_cell.length_b   1.000
_cell.length_c   1.000
_cell.angle_alpha   90.00
_cell.angle_beta   90.00
_cell.angle_gamma   90.00
#
_symmetry.space_group_name_H-M   'P 1'
#
loop_
_entity.id
_entity.type
_entity.pdbx_description
1 polymer ?
#
loop_
_entity_poly.entity_id
_entity_poly.type
_entity_poly.pdbx_seq_one_letter_code
_entity_poly.pdbx_strand_id
1 'polypeptide(L)' 'EFTLRAFLNGRLDLSQAENVARLISAKSMAAADAALEGIQGGFSSLVRSLRNQCID' A
#
# COMPACT_ATOMS: atom_id res chain seq x y z
N GLU A 1 4.47 -3.76 14.88
CA GLU A 1 5.80 -4.39 14.65
C GLU A 1 5.84 -5.29 13.41
N PHE A 2 4.92 -6.24 13.24
CA PHE A 2 4.91 -7.17 12.09
C PHE A 2 4.85 -6.48 10.71
N THR A 3 3.95 -5.51 10.53
CA THR A 3 3.84 -4.75 9.27
C THR A 3 5.10 -3.96 8.95
N LEU A 4 5.74 -3.37 9.97
CA LEU A 4 7.00 -2.65 9.81
C LEU A 4 8.12 -3.60 9.37
N ARG A 5 8.22 -4.79 10.00
CA ARG A 5 9.20 -5.81 9.57
C ARG A 5 8.93 -6.25 8.12
N ALA A 6 7.68 -6.39 7.70
CA ALA A 6 7.34 -6.74 6.31
C ALA A 6 7.76 -5.64 5.32
N PHE A 7 7.57 -4.37 5.68
CA PHE A 7 8.05 -3.22 4.90
C PHE A 7 9.59 -3.19 4.80
N LEU A 8 10.29 -3.29 5.93
CA LEU A 8 11.76 -3.21 5.95
C LEU A 8 12.43 -4.36 5.20
N ASN A 9 11.80 -5.54 5.17
CA ASN A 9 12.28 -6.69 4.39
C ASN A 9 11.79 -6.68 2.93
N GLY A 10 11.18 -5.59 2.46
CA GLY A 10 10.76 -5.43 1.07
C GLY A 10 9.59 -6.32 0.64
N ARG A 11 8.89 -6.97 1.58
CA ARG A 11 7.69 -7.77 1.27
C ARG A 11 6.47 -6.88 0.98
N LEU A 12 6.48 -5.67 1.51
CA LEU A 12 5.48 -4.63 1.28
C LEU A 12 6.21 -3.33 0.95
N ASP A 13 5.62 -2.50 0.11
CA ASP A 13 5.99 -1.09 0.05
C ASP A 13 5.28 -0.26 1.15
N LEU A 14 5.63 1.02 1.24
CA LEU A 14 5.09 1.92 2.27
C LEU A 14 3.57 2.10 2.15
N SER A 15 3.05 2.22 0.93
CA SER A 15 1.62 2.38 0.67
C SER A 15 0.84 1.15 1.13
N GLN A 16 1.32 -0.04 0.79
CA GLN A 16 0.73 -1.30 1.24
C GLN A 16 0.74 -1.42 2.76
N ALA A 17 1.86 -1.06 3.42
CA ALA A 17 1.97 -1.08 4.87
C ALA A 17 0.97 -0.12 5.56
N GLU A 18 0.74 1.08 5.01
CA GLU A 18 -0.28 2.00 5.51
C GLU A 18 -1.70 1.44 5.34
N ASN A 19 -1.97 0.80 4.21
CA ASN A 19 -3.29 0.26 3.94
C ASN A 19 -3.66 -0.92 4.87
N VAL A 20 -2.68 -1.64 5.42
CA VAL A 20 -2.94 -2.60 6.53
C VAL A 20 -3.55 -1.89 7.75
N ALA A 21 -3.04 -0.71 8.13
CA ALA A 21 -3.61 0.06 9.24
C ALA A 21 -4.99 0.66 8.89
N ARG A 22 -5.18 1.11 7.64
CA ARG A 22 -6.49 1.58 7.16
C ARG A 22 -7.54 0.48 7.20
N LEU A 23 -7.18 -0.75 6.82
CA LEU A 23 -8.09 -1.90 6.86
C LEU A 23 -8.49 -2.25 8.29
N ILE A 24 -7.53 -2.30 9.23
CA ILE A 24 -7.81 -2.60 10.65
C ILE A 24 -8.74 -1.54 11.28
N SER A 25 -8.60 -0.28 10.86
CA SER A 25 -9.37 0.84 11.41
C SER A 25 -10.67 1.15 10.66
N ALA A 26 -10.97 0.41 9.59
CA ALA A 26 -12.13 0.66 8.74
C ALA A 26 -13.44 0.50 9.52
N LYS A 27 -14.33 1.49 9.37
CA LYS A 27 -15.66 1.51 10.01
C LYS A 27 -16.81 1.27 9.03
N SER A 28 -16.49 1.04 7.77
CA SER A 28 -17.45 0.77 6.70
C SER A 28 -16.86 -0.23 5.71
N MET A 29 -17.73 -0.97 5.03
CA MET A 29 -17.33 -1.89 3.95
C MET A 29 -16.56 -1.15 2.86
N ALA A 30 -17.04 0.01 2.43
CA ALA A 30 -16.35 0.82 1.43
C ALA A 30 -14.92 1.23 1.86
N ALA A 31 -14.70 1.53 3.14
CA ALA A 31 -13.36 1.86 3.64
C ALA A 31 -12.45 0.62 3.70
N ALA A 32 -13.01 -0.55 4.03
CA ALA A 32 -12.28 -1.81 4.03
C ALA A 32 -11.91 -2.23 2.60
N ASP A 33 -12.85 -2.10 1.65
CA ASP A 33 -12.63 -2.41 0.23
C ASP A 33 -11.53 -1.51 -0.36
N ALA A 34 -11.59 -0.20 -0.10
CA ALA A 34 -10.56 0.73 -0.54
C ALA A 34 -9.17 0.40 0.06
N ALA A 35 -9.12 0.00 1.34
CA ALA A 35 -7.87 -0.42 1.97
C ALA A 35 -7.33 -1.73 1.36
N LEU A 36 -8.21 -2.67 1.01
CA LEU A 36 -7.84 -3.92 0.34
C LEU A 36 -7.24 -3.68 -1.05
N GLU A 37 -7.85 -2.79 -1.85
CA GLU A 37 -7.29 -2.38 -3.14
C GLU A 37 -5.88 -1.78 -2.99
N GLY A 38 -5.68 -0.97 -1.95
CA GLY A 38 -4.37 -0.40 -1.62
C GLY A 38 -3.31 -1.43 -1.22
N ILE A 39 -3.70 -2.56 -0.61
CA ILE A 39 -2.80 -3.66 -0.25
C ILE A 39 -2.38 -4.46 -1.49
N GLN A 40 -3.24 -4.60 -2.50
CA GLN A 40 -2.94 -5.37 -3.73
C GLN A 40 -1.79 -4.75 -4.55
N GLY A 41 -1.41 -3.49 -4.29
CA GLY A 41 -0.17 -2.89 -4.80
C GLY A 41 -0.25 -2.31 -6.22
N GLY A 42 -1.44 -2.30 -6.85
CA GLY A 42 -1.64 -1.70 -8.17
C GLY A 42 -1.33 -0.20 -8.22
N PHE A 43 -1.46 0.51 -7.09
CA PHE A 43 -1.10 1.93 -6.99
C PHE A 43 0.43 2.15 -7.06
N SER A 44 1.20 1.27 -6.43
CA SER A 44 2.66 1.42 -6.36
C SER A 44 3.36 1.19 -7.69
N SER A 45 2.81 0.33 -8.55
CA SER A 45 3.32 0.14 -9.91
C SER A 45 3.11 1.41 -10.76
N LEU A 46 1.95 2.07 -10.63
CA LEU A 46 1.66 3.33 -11.31
C LEU A 46 2.63 4.43 -10.87
N VAL A 47 2.82 4.61 -9.56
CA VAL A 47 3.77 5.62 -9.03
C VAL A 47 5.19 5.35 -9.50
N ARG A 48 5.60 4.07 -9.55
CA ARG A 48 6.93 3.70 -10.04
C ARG A 48 7.08 3.97 -11.54
N SER A 49 6.04 3.73 -12.33
CA SER A 49 6.02 4.06 -13.76
C SER A 49 6.14 5.57 -14.00
N LEU A 50 5.34 6.38 -13.29
CA LEU A 50 5.39 7.84 -13.39
C LEU A 50 6.75 8.39 -12.93
N ARG A 51 7.32 7.85 -11.85
CA ARG A 51 8.65 8.24 -11.38
C ARG A 51 9.70 8.03 -12.47
N ASN A 52 9.68 6.89 -13.15
CA ASN A 52 10.64 6.62 -14.22
C ASN A 52 10.50 7.66 -15.35
N GLN A 53 9.28 7.98 -15.78
CA GLN A 53 9.02 9.00 -16.81
C GLN A 53 9.48 10.41 -16.43
N CYS A 54 9.62 10.72 -15.13
CA CYS A 54 10.08 12.03 -14.68
C CYS A 54 11.60 12.11 -14.47
N ILE A 55 12.27 10.97 -14.38
CA ILE A 55 13.72 10.88 -14.12
C ILE A 55 14.48 10.56 -15.41
N ASP A 56 13.84 9.87 -16.36
CA ASP A 56 14.31 9.68 -17.74
C ASP A 56 13.98 10.90 -18.62
#